data_AF-A0A816NLY2-F1
#
_entry.id   AF-A0A816NLY2-F1
#
_cell.length_a   1.000
_cell.length_b   1.000
_cell.length_c   1.000
_cell.angle_alpha   90.00
_cell.angle_beta   90.00
_cell.angle_gamma   90.00
#
_symmetry.space_group_name_H-M   'P 1'
#
loop_
_entity.id
_entity.type
_entity.pdbx_description
1 polymer ?
#
loop_
_entity_poly.entity_id
_entity_poly.type
_entity_poly.pdbx_seq_one_letter_code
_entity_poly.pdbx_strand_id
1 'polypeptide(L)'
;MPTNPTTTTSTDNSDEQLLGPFAIVPKTDCHHLADRIYILPQSARRVNGRQPPCTDCGETKENWVCLEENCQQIGCSRYQQKHMLAHHESTGHGICLSLSDNSFYCYACESYIDSPKLAQINQQLIDMQ
;
A
#
# COMPACT_ATOMS: atom_id res chain seq x y z
N MET A 1 26.13 -21.32 -53.37
CA MET A 1 27.06 -20.59 -52.50
C MET A 1 26.26 -19.52 -51.75
N PRO A 2 26.57 -19.13 -50.50
CA PRO A 2 27.12 -19.83 -49.32
C PRO A 2 26.07 -19.86 -48.16
N THR A 3 25.89 -20.96 -47.40
CA THR A 3 26.37 -21.28 -46.03
C THR A 3 26.16 -20.26 -44.88
N ASN A 4 25.19 -20.60 -43.99
CA ASN A 4 25.15 -20.53 -42.51
C ASN A 4 25.28 -19.14 -41.80
N PRO A 5 24.87 -18.97 -40.51
CA PRO A 5 24.58 -20.00 -39.51
C PRO A 5 23.30 -19.86 -38.67
N THR A 6 22.84 -21.02 -38.20
CA THR A 6 22.15 -21.21 -36.92
C THR A 6 22.99 -20.62 -35.78
N THR A 7 22.40 -19.75 -34.97
CA THR A 7 22.87 -19.52 -33.59
C THR A 7 21.66 -19.58 -32.68
N THR A 8 21.53 -20.74 -32.06
CA THR A 8 20.81 -21.01 -30.83
C THR A 8 21.46 -20.20 -29.71
N THR A 9 20.70 -19.36 -29.02
CA THR A 9 20.77 -19.30 -27.55
C THR A 9 19.55 -18.58 -27.01
N SER A 10 18.67 -19.40 -26.46
CA SER A 10 17.79 -19.12 -25.33
C SER A 10 18.40 -18.16 -24.32
N THR A 11 17.65 -17.12 -23.98
CA THR A 11 17.42 -16.78 -22.57
C THR A 11 15.96 -16.39 -22.48
N ASP A 12 15.17 -17.39 -22.16
CA ASP A 12 13.77 -17.26 -21.77
C ASP A 12 13.75 -16.45 -20.47
N ASN A 13 13.65 -15.12 -20.58
CA ASN A 13 13.33 -14.28 -19.45
C ASN A 13 11.81 -14.18 -19.42
N SER A 14 11.17 -15.22 -18.88
CA SER A 14 9.72 -15.39 -18.82
C SER A 14 9.00 -14.49 -17.81
N ASP A 15 9.62 -13.40 -17.37
CA ASP A 15 9.08 -12.56 -16.29
C ASP A 15 8.60 -11.19 -16.78
N GLU A 16 8.54 -10.95 -18.09
CA GLU A 16 7.96 -9.70 -18.63
C GLU A 16 6.46 -9.84 -18.90
N GLN A 17 5.70 -9.50 -17.85
CA GLN A 17 4.44 -8.75 -17.91
C GLN A 17 3.17 -9.49 -18.39
N LEU A 18 2.70 -10.48 -17.62
CA LEU A 18 1.30 -10.95 -17.69
C LEU A 18 0.35 -10.05 -16.88
N LEU A 19 0.48 -8.73 -17.03
CA LEU A 19 -0.40 -7.76 -16.38
C LEU A 19 -1.17 -7.05 -17.49
N GLY A 20 -2.48 -7.27 -17.54
CA GLY A 20 -3.35 -6.64 -18.53
C GLY A 20 -3.26 -5.11 -18.48
N PRO A 21 -3.77 -4.40 -19.52
CA PRO A 21 -3.56 -2.96 -19.71
C PRO A 21 -4.12 -2.05 -18.61
N PHE A 22 -4.78 -2.61 -17.59
CA PHE A 22 -5.38 -1.89 -16.46
C PHE A 22 -4.84 -2.36 -15.10
N ALA A 23 -3.79 -3.16 -15.08
CA ALA A 23 -3.17 -3.60 -13.85
C ALA A 23 -2.50 -2.42 -13.14
N ILE A 24 -2.85 -2.25 -11.87
CA ILE A 24 -2.12 -1.34 -10.98
C ILE A 24 -0.87 -2.07 -10.51
N VAL A 25 0.30 -1.52 -10.81
CA VAL A 25 1.60 -2.04 -10.35
C VAL A 25 2.07 -1.17 -9.18
N PRO A 26 2.19 -1.71 -7.96
CA PRO A 26 2.73 -0.96 -6.83
C PRO A 26 4.18 -0.53 -7.09
N LYS A 27 4.52 0.67 -6.62
CA LYS A 27 5.90 1.16 -6.66
C LYS A 27 6.75 0.51 -5.57
N THR A 28 7.96 0.10 -5.92
CA THR A 28 8.94 -0.46 -4.99
C THR A 28 10.00 0.55 -4.53
N ASP A 29 10.01 1.75 -5.10
CA ASP A 29 11.05 2.77 -5.00
C ASP A 29 10.55 4.08 -4.35
N CYS A 30 9.60 4.00 -3.41
CA CYS A 30 9.05 5.18 -2.74
C CYS A 30 10.07 5.83 -1.77
N HIS A 31 10.66 6.96 -2.15
CA HIS A 31 11.58 7.72 -1.30
C HIS A 31 10.94 8.27 -0.01
N HIS A 32 9.60 8.35 0.07
CA HIS A 32 8.90 8.74 1.29
C HIS A 32 8.93 7.67 2.38
N LEU A 33 9.42 6.46 2.06
CA LEU A 33 9.72 5.39 3.02
C LEU A 33 11.18 5.45 3.52
N ALA A 34 12.02 6.32 2.97
CA ALA A 34 13.41 6.44 3.40
C ALA A 34 13.47 6.88 4.88
N ASP A 35 14.47 6.37 5.60
CA ASP A 35 14.83 6.82 6.96
C ASP A 35 13.78 6.64 8.07
N ARG A 36 12.69 5.92 7.78
CA ARG A 36 11.62 5.63 8.75
C ARG A 36 11.47 4.14 9.02
N ILE A 37 11.05 3.85 10.25
CA ILE A 37 10.57 2.54 10.70
C ILE A 37 9.06 2.67 10.82
N TYR A 38 8.33 1.72 10.24
CA TYR A 38 6.89 1.68 10.35
C TYR A 38 6.48 0.58 11.30
N ILE A 39 5.63 0.93 12.26
CA ILE A 39 5.01 -0.01 13.18
C ILE A 39 3.52 -0.06 12.88
N LEU A 40 2.90 -1.22 13.12
CA LEU A 40 1.46 -1.34 12.98
C LEU A 40 0.77 -0.38 13.98
N PRO A 41 -0.07 0.57 13.50
CA PRO A 41 -0.79 1.47 14.40
C PRO A 41 -1.76 0.67 15.28
N GLN A 42 -1.81 0.98 16.58
CA GLN A 42 -2.78 0.34 17.47
C GLN A 42 -4.22 0.58 17.04
N SER A 43 -4.49 1.77 16.47
CA SER A 43 -5.78 2.11 15.88
C SER A 43 -6.20 1.18 14.75
N ALA A 44 -5.25 0.53 14.04
CA ALA A 44 -5.54 -0.42 12.97
C ALA A 44 -6.09 -1.78 13.46
N ARG A 45 -5.99 -2.05 14.76
CA ARG A 45 -6.38 -3.34 15.33
C ARG A 45 -7.89 -3.57 15.20
N ARG A 46 -8.26 -4.75 14.70
CA ARG A 46 -9.66 -5.17 14.63
C ARG A 46 -10.17 -5.57 16.02
N VAL A 47 -11.41 -5.19 16.31
CA VAL A 47 -12.11 -5.58 17.55
C VAL A 47 -13.30 -6.42 17.15
N ASN A 48 -13.38 -7.66 17.67
CA ASN A 48 -14.43 -8.63 17.29
C ASN A 48 -14.55 -8.81 15.77
N GLY A 49 -13.42 -8.87 15.07
CA GLY A 49 -13.34 -9.01 13.61
C GLY A 49 -13.67 -7.75 12.80
N ARG A 50 -14.12 -6.66 13.46
CA ARG A 50 -14.50 -5.41 12.79
C ARG A 50 -13.33 -4.45 12.66
N GLN A 51 -13.23 -3.83 11.49
CA GLN A 51 -12.32 -2.70 11.27
C GLN A 51 -12.80 -1.48 12.06
N PRO A 52 -11.87 -0.62 12.49
CA PRO A 52 -12.24 0.65 13.12
C PRO A 52 -12.89 1.61 12.10
N PRO A 53 -13.84 2.45 12.52
CA PRO A 53 -14.51 3.40 11.65
C PRO A 53 -13.65 4.64 11.36
N CYS A 54 -14.00 5.38 10.30
CA CYS A 54 -13.48 6.71 10.03
C CYS A 54 -13.78 7.64 11.22
N THR A 55 -12.77 8.35 11.72
CA THR A 55 -12.93 9.19 12.91
C THR A 55 -13.86 10.38 12.65
N ASP A 56 -13.89 10.91 11.43
CA ASP A 56 -14.68 12.10 11.10
C ASP A 56 -16.16 11.82 10.79
N CYS A 57 -16.48 10.71 10.13
CA CYS A 57 -17.84 10.44 9.64
C CYS A 57 -18.43 9.09 10.04
N GLY A 58 -17.67 8.24 10.73
CA GLY A 58 -18.16 6.95 11.19
C GLY A 58 -18.31 5.87 10.11
N GLU A 59 -17.89 6.12 8.86
CA GLU A 59 -17.87 5.09 7.81
C GLU A 59 -17.06 3.88 8.28
N THR A 60 -17.53 2.67 7.96
CA THR A 60 -16.95 1.40 8.43
C THR A 60 -16.26 0.61 7.31
N LYS A 61 -16.37 1.08 6.07
CA LYS A 61 -15.82 0.42 4.88
C LYS A 61 -14.72 1.25 4.25
N GLU A 62 -13.75 0.57 3.63
CA GLU A 62 -12.65 1.19 2.89
C GLU A 62 -11.90 2.26 3.70
N ASN A 63 -11.72 2.02 4.99
CA ASN A 63 -10.97 2.91 5.84
C ASN A 63 -9.47 2.66 5.72
N TRP A 64 -8.73 3.74 5.90
CA TRP A 64 -7.28 3.79 5.88
C TRP A 64 -6.79 4.28 7.22
N VAL A 65 -5.59 3.87 7.60
CA VAL A 65 -4.90 4.36 8.80
C VAL A 65 -3.57 5.00 8.43
N CYS A 66 -3.28 6.16 9.00
CA CYS A 66 -2.00 6.85 8.83
C CYS A 66 -0.88 6.05 9.51
N LEU A 67 0.25 5.88 8.82
CA LEU A 67 1.43 5.18 9.35
C LEU A 67 2.48 6.10 9.98
N GLU A 68 2.25 7.43 10.01
CA GLU A 68 3.20 8.32 10.68
C GLU A 68 3.16 8.14 12.19
N GLU A 69 4.36 8.12 12.78
CA GLU A 69 4.55 7.95 14.22
C GLU A 69 3.76 9.02 15.00
N ASN A 70 2.98 8.58 15.99
CA ASN A 70 2.11 9.40 16.83
C ASN A 70 0.86 10.02 16.15
N CYS A 71 0.54 9.67 14.90
CA CYS A 71 -0.68 10.16 14.26
C CYS A 71 -1.88 9.25 14.49
N GLN A 72 -1.79 7.97 14.10
CA GLN A 72 -2.85 6.96 14.24
C GLN A 72 -4.24 7.33 13.68
N GLN A 73 -4.36 8.40 12.88
CA GLN A 73 -5.62 8.85 12.28
C GLN A 73 -6.24 7.76 11.40
N ILE A 74 -7.57 7.59 11.49
CA ILE A 74 -8.34 6.74 10.57
C ILE A 74 -9.28 7.61 9.74
N GLY A 75 -9.22 7.42 8.43
CA GLY A 75 -9.99 8.19 7.46
C GLY A 75 -10.58 7.29 6.37
N CYS A 76 -11.79 7.61 5.93
CA CYS A 76 -12.43 6.90 4.82
C CYS A 76 -11.74 7.19 3.47
N SER A 77 -11.88 6.24 2.53
CA SER A 77 -11.25 6.29 1.21
C SER A 77 -11.70 7.49 0.35
N ARG A 78 -11.03 7.65 -0.79
CA ARG A 78 -11.42 8.61 -1.83
C ARG A 78 -12.76 8.30 -2.51
N TYR A 79 -13.24 7.06 -2.42
CA TYR A 79 -14.53 6.62 -2.94
C TYR A 79 -15.67 6.86 -1.94
N GLN A 80 -15.31 7.19 -0.69
CA GLN A 80 -16.23 7.64 0.35
C GLN A 80 -16.16 9.18 0.45
N GLN A 81 -15.88 9.72 1.64
CA GLN A 81 -15.84 11.18 1.90
C GLN A 81 -14.42 11.77 1.90
N LYS A 82 -13.39 11.01 1.48
CA LYS A 82 -12.01 11.51 1.30
C LYS A 82 -11.33 12.00 2.59
N HIS A 83 -11.76 11.57 3.76
CA HIS A 83 -11.17 12.06 5.02
C HIS A 83 -9.69 11.69 5.18
N MET A 84 -9.22 10.56 4.63
CA MET A 84 -7.78 10.27 4.65
C MET A 84 -6.98 11.19 3.70
N LEU A 85 -7.59 11.62 2.59
CA LEU A 85 -6.96 12.62 1.71
C LEU A 85 -6.90 14.00 2.40
N ALA A 86 -7.99 14.42 3.03
CA ALA A 86 -8.01 15.68 3.80
C ALA A 86 -6.99 15.65 4.96
N HIS A 87 -6.82 14.49 5.60
CA HIS A 87 -5.78 14.27 6.60
C HIS A 87 -4.37 14.48 6.01
N HIS A 88 -4.07 13.87 4.86
CA HIS A 88 -2.80 14.09 4.16
C HIS A 88 -2.58 15.57 3.83
N GLU A 89 -3.57 16.24 3.23
CA GLU A 89 -3.46 17.64 2.82
C GLU A 89 -3.22 18.60 4.00
N SER A 90 -3.77 18.30 5.18
CA SER A 90 -3.63 19.14 6.37
C SER A 90 -2.33 18.90 7.16
N THR A 91 -1.76 17.71 7.09
CA THR A 91 -0.62 17.30 7.94
C THR A 91 0.66 17.04 7.17
N GLY A 92 0.57 16.76 5.87
CA GLY A 92 1.68 16.26 5.05
C GLY A 92 1.98 14.77 5.26
N HIS A 93 1.23 14.05 6.10
CA HIS A 93 1.45 12.63 6.33
C HIS A 93 1.16 11.82 5.07
N GLY A 94 2.20 11.20 4.49
CA GLY A 94 2.11 10.63 3.14
C GLY A 94 1.70 9.17 3.08
N ILE A 95 2.01 8.37 4.10
CA ILE A 95 1.90 6.90 4.03
C ILE A 95 0.70 6.40 4.84
N CYS A 96 -0.15 5.58 4.21
CA CYS A 96 -1.28 4.96 4.87
C CYS A 96 -1.44 3.47 4.50
N LEU A 97 -2.06 2.73 5.41
CA LEU A 97 -2.44 1.33 5.27
C LEU A 97 -3.96 1.23 5.07
N SER A 98 -4.41 0.49 4.05
CA SER A 98 -5.80 0.11 3.88
C SER A 98 -6.18 -0.98 4.88
N LEU A 99 -7.26 -0.76 5.61
CA LEU A 99 -7.79 -1.75 6.55
C LEU A 99 -8.56 -2.87 5.85
N SER A 100 -8.96 -2.65 4.59
CA SER A 100 -9.81 -3.54 3.80
C SER A 100 -9.03 -4.69 3.16
N ASP A 101 -7.84 -4.41 2.63
CA ASP A 101 -7.04 -5.35 1.84
C ASP A 101 -5.55 -5.35 2.21
N ASN A 102 -5.17 -4.63 3.27
CA ASN A 102 -3.78 -4.51 3.75
C ASN A 102 -2.79 -3.97 2.70
N SER A 103 -3.30 -3.25 1.70
CA SER A 103 -2.48 -2.51 0.75
C SER A 103 -1.96 -1.20 1.36
N PHE A 104 -0.83 -0.71 0.86
CA PHE A 104 -0.25 0.56 1.28
C PHE A 104 -0.34 1.60 0.17
N TYR A 105 -0.55 2.85 0.53
CA TYR A 105 -0.61 3.96 -0.41
C TYR A 105 0.27 5.12 0.06
N CYS A 106 0.96 5.75 -0.89
CA CYS A 106 1.66 7.00 -0.67
C CYS A 106 0.92 8.11 -1.41
N TYR A 107 0.36 9.06 -0.66
CA TYR A 107 -0.33 10.21 -1.24
C TYR A 107 0.62 11.12 -2.04
N ALA A 108 1.85 11.32 -1.57
CA ALA A 108 2.82 12.16 -2.26
C ALA A 108 3.34 11.55 -3.57
N CYS A 109 3.35 10.21 -3.69
CA CYS A 109 3.65 9.52 -4.95
C CYS A 109 2.41 9.20 -5.78
N GLU A 110 1.21 9.50 -5.26
CA GLU A 110 -0.09 9.12 -5.81
C GLU A 110 -0.20 7.63 -6.21
N SER A 111 0.49 6.74 -5.51
CA SER A 111 0.64 5.35 -5.93
C SER A 111 0.57 4.37 -4.76
N TYR A 112 0.12 3.15 -5.08
CA TYR A 112 0.32 2.02 -4.19
C TYR A 112 1.80 1.72 -4.07
N ILE A 113 2.22 1.26 -2.90
CA ILE A 113 3.62 0.98 -2.61
C ILE A 113 3.75 -0.44 -2.09
N ASP A 114 4.79 -1.12 -2.54
CA ASP A 114 5.20 -2.42 -2.01
C ASP A 114 6.66 -2.32 -1.57
N SER A 115 6.92 -2.61 -0.30
CA SER A 115 8.25 -2.48 0.29
C SER A 115 8.43 -3.49 1.42
N PRO A 116 9.61 -4.12 1.54
CA PRO A 116 9.92 -4.99 2.67
C PRO A 116 9.71 -4.33 4.04
N LYS A 117 9.89 -3.01 4.15
CA LYS A 117 9.64 -2.26 5.39
C LYS A 117 8.18 -2.30 5.83
N LEU A 118 7.26 -2.33 4.87
CA LEU A 118 5.82 -2.35 5.11
C LEU A 118 5.27 -3.78 5.19
N ALA A 119 5.92 -4.73 4.50
CA ALA A 119 5.56 -6.15 4.55
C ALA A 119 5.55 -6.70 5.99
N GLN A 120 6.40 -6.20 6.88
CA GLN A 120 6.40 -6.58 8.30
C GLN A 120 5.07 -6.25 9.00
N ILE A 121 4.40 -5.16 8.63
CA ILE A 121 3.09 -4.78 9.19
C ILE A 121 2.02 -5.79 8.77
N ASN A 122 2.05 -6.23 7.51
CA ASN A 122 1.11 -7.23 7.01
C ASN A 122 1.26 -8.56 7.73
N GLN A 123 2.51 -8.99 8.01
CA GLN A 123 2.75 -10.20 8.81
C GLN A 123 2.13 -10.08 10.20
N GLN A 124 2.33 -8.95 10.89
CA GLN A 124 1.74 -8.71 12.22
C GLN A 124 0.19 -8.73 12.18
N LEU A 125 -0.42 -8.23 11.12
CA LEU A 125 -1.88 -8.25 10.95
C LEU A 125 -2.44 -9.65 10.73
N ILE A 126 -1.68 -10.53 10.06
CA ILE A 126 -2.04 -11.93 9.85
C ILE A 126 -1.97 -12.70 11.16
N ASP A 127 -0.90 -12.48 11.95
CA ASP A 127 -0.66 -13.20 13.20
C ASP A 127 -1.68 -12.86 14.32
N MET A 128 -2.46 -11.78 14.16
CA MET A 128 -3.45 -11.31 15.14
C MET A 128 -4.91 -11.69 14.82
N GLN A 129 -5.16 -12.43 13.75
CA GLN A 129 -6.49 -12.90 13.34
C GLN A 129 -6.75 -14.33 13.79
#